data_AF-A0AAW5L684-F1
#
_entry.id   AF-A0AAW5L684-F1
#
_cell.length_a   1.000
_cell.length_b   1.000
_cell.length_c   1.000
_cell.angle_alpha   90.00
_cell.angle_beta   90.00
_cell.angle_gamma   90.00
#
_symmetry.space_group_name_H-M   'P 1'
#
loop_
_entity.id
_entity.type
_entity.pdbx_description
1 polymer ?
#
loop_
_entity_poly.entity_id
_entity_poly.type
_entity_poly.pdbx_seq_one_letter_code
_entity_poly.pdbx_strand_id
1 'polypeptide(L)' 'MNMYLLDVSYSVDGNNFSKSFLLAEPRDGFELQQQLQTLLEQEHVVPVYIMETDLEEL' A
#
# COMPACT_ATOMS: atom_id res chain seq x y z
N MET A 1 -15.63 16.33 1.95
CA MET A 1 -14.29 15.78 1.67
C MET A 1 -14.43 14.31 1.94
N ASN A 2 -14.34 13.51 0.89
CA ASN A 2 -14.41 12.07 1.01
C ASN A 2 -12.98 11.61 1.30
N MET A 3 -12.82 10.72 2.26
CA MET A 3 -11.52 10.12 2.56
C MET A 3 -11.44 8.80 1.83
N TYR A 4 -10.23 8.39 1.45
CA TYR A 4 -10.03 7.11 0.80
C TYR A 4 -9.08 6.27 1.65
N LEU A 5 -9.28 4.95 1.62
CA LEU A 5 -8.42 3.99 2.29
C LEU A 5 -7.82 3.09 1.22
N LEU A 6 -6.49 3.08 1.12
CA LEU A 6 -5.77 2.12 0.29
C LEU A 6 -5.26 1.00 1.20
N ASP A 7 -5.90 -0.15 1.14
CA ASP A 7 -5.44 -1.37 1.79
C ASP A 7 -4.44 -2.09 0.90
N VAL A 8 -3.29 -2.46 1.47
CA VAL A 8 -2.27 -3.21 0.77
C VAL A 8 -1.89 -4.45 1.54
N SER A 9 -2.05 -5.60 0.87
CA SER A 9 -1.56 -6.88 1.32
C SER A 9 -0.26 -7.22 0.59
N TYR A 10 0.77 -7.56 1.34
CA TYR A 10 2.09 -7.85 0.80
C TYR A 10 2.79 -8.97 1.59
N SER A 11 3.76 -9.62 0.94
CA SER A 11 4.55 -10.69 1.53
C SER A 11 6.02 -10.29 1.61
N VAL A 12 6.64 -10.56 2.75
CA VAL A 12 8.05 -10.30 3.03
C VAL A 12 8.67 -11.56 3.61
N ASP A 13 9.64 -12.14 2.91
CA ASP A 13 10.33 -13.38 3.32
C ASP A 13 9.35 -14.52 3.71
N GLY A 14 8.25 -14.64 2.96
CA GLY A 14 7.19 -15.64 3.20
C GLY A 14 6.20 -15.31 4.32
N ASN A 15 6.34 -14.16 4.98
CA ASN A 15 5.40 -13.65 5.97
C ASN A 15 4.45 -12.63 5.33
N ASN A 16 3.15 -12.78 5.56
CA ASN A 16 2.15 -11.90 5.00
C ASN A 16 1.84 -10.75 5.97
N PHE A 17 1.76 -9.54 5.41
CA PHE A 17 1.47 -8.31 6.11
C PHE A 17 0.36 -7.56 5.38
N SER A 18 -0.36 -6.74 6.13
CA SER A 18 -1.30 -5.77 5.59
C SER A 18 -0.99 -4.37 6.12
N LYS A 19 -1.20 -3.36 5.29
CA LYS A 19 -1.01 -1.95 5.65
C LYS A 19 -2.04 -1.10 4.93
N SER A 20 -2.75 -0.29 5.71
CA SER A 20 -3.76 0.63 5.20
C SER A 20 -3.18 2.05 5.16
N PHE A 21 -3.43 2.76 4.08
CA PHE A 21 -3.03 4.16 3.90
C PHE A 21 -4.27 5.03 3.77
N LEU A 22 -4.37 6.05 4.64
CA LEU A 22 -5.44 7.04 4.55
C LEU A 22 -5.04 8.12 3.54
N LEU A 23 -5.91 8.38 2.58
CA LEU A 23 -5.70 9.27 1.46
C LEU A 23 -6.74 10.40 1.48
N ALA A 24 -6.32 11.60 1.09
CA ALA A 24 -7.21 12.76 0.99
C ALA A 24 -7.92 12.81 -0.36
N GLU A 25 -7.25 12.36 -1.43
CA GLU A 25 -7.79 12.28 -2.79
C GLU A 25 -7.50 10.89 -3.40
N PRO A 26 -8.33 10.39 -4.33
CA PRO A 26 -8.10 9.08 -4.95
C PRO A 26 -6.85 9.09 -5.84
N ARG A 27 -6.46 10.26 -6.36
CA ARG A 27 -5.24 10.45 -7.14
C ARG A 27 -3.98 10.15 -6.31
N ASP A 28 -4.00 10.44 -5.01
CA ASP A 28 -2.91 10.12 -4.11
C ASP A 28 -2.67 8.62 -4.05
N GLY A 29 -3.74 7.81 -4.16
CA GLY A 29 -3.64 6.35 -4.20
C GLY A 29 -2.89 5.83 -5.43
N PHE A 30 -3.07 6.47 -6.59
CA PHE A 30 -2.37 6.10 -7.82
C PHE A 30 -0.87 6.41 -7.74
N GLU A 31 -0.51 7.58 -7.22
CA GLU A 31 0.90 7.95 -7.00
C GLU A 31 1.55 7.04 -5.96
N LEU A 32 0.82 6.73 -4.88
CA LEU A 32 1.27 5.83 -3.83
C LEU A 32 1.49 4.41 -4.35
N GLN A 33 0.60 3.87 -5.19
CA GLN A 33 0.76 2.54 -5.81
C GLN A 33 2.08 2.41 -6.59
N GLN A 34 2.50 3.45 -7.29
CA GLN A 34 3.75 3.44 -8.07
C GLN A 34 5.00 3.43 -7.17
N GLN A 35 4.91 3.97 -5.96
CA GLN A 35 6.02 4.04 -5.00
C GLN A 35 5.93 2.96 -3.92
N LEU A 36 4.84 2.19 -3.91
CA LEU A 36 4.46 1.33 -2.80
C LEU A 36 5.47 0.23 -2.54
N GLN A 37 5.94 -0.40 -3.62
CA GLN A 37 6.97 -1.43 -3.54
C GLN A 37 8.27 -0.88 -2.95
N THR A 38 8.74 0.26 -3.45
CA THR A 38 9.96 0.90 -2.94
C THR A 38 9.80 1.31 -1.47
N LEU A 39 8.64 1.83 -1.08
CA LEU A 39 8.37 2.24 0.30
C LEU A 39 8.37 1.04 1.26
N LEU A 40 7.74 -0.07 0.88
CA LEU A 40 7.73 -1.29 1.68
C LEU A 40 9.12 -1.97 1.74
N GLU A 41 9.87 -1.97 0.64
CA GLU A 41 11.25 -2.48 0.62
C GLU A 41 12.20 -1.66 1.49
N GLN A 42 12.01 -0.34 1.54
CA GLN A 42 12.76 0.54 2.45
C GLN A 42 12.41 0.29 3.93
N GLU A 43 11.14 0.01 4.22
CA GLU A 43 10.65 -0.26 5.58
C GLU A 43 11.17 -1.60 6.12
N HIS A 44 11.15 -2.64 5.29
CA HIS A 44 11.59 -3.99 5.69
C HIS A 44 13.07 -4.27 5.44
N VAL A 45 13.76 -3.44 4.64
CA VAL A 45 15.17 -3.62 4.23
C VAL A 45 15.39 -4.93 3.46
N VAL A 46 14.32 -5.49 2.90
CA VAL A 46 14.31 -6.74 2.11
C VAL A 46 13.27 -6.63 0.99
N PRO A 47 13.37 -7.44 -0.08
CA PRO A 47 12.39 -7.44 -1.16
C PRO A 47 10.98 -7.72 -0.67
N VAL A 48 10.02 -6.96 -1.18
CA VAL A 48 8.60 -7.09 -0.85
C VAL A 48 7.82 -7.48 -2.09
N TYR A 49 6.89 -8.43 -1.92
CA TYR A 49 5.97 -8.84 -2.97
C TYR A 49 4.55 -8.34 -2.65
N ILE A 50 4.06 -7.37 -3.42
CA ILE A 50 2.68 -6.90 -3.29
C ILE A 50 1.75 -7.98 -3.85
N MET A 51 0.79 -8.40 -3.03
CA MET A 51 -0.20 -9.41 -3.41
C MET A 51 -1.47 -8.76 -3.93
N GLU A 52 -2.00 -7.79 -3.19
CA GLU A 52 -3.28 -7.15 -3.48
C GLU A 52 -3.27 -5.72 -2.96
N THR A 53 -3.92 -4.84 -3.71
CA THR A 53 -4.18 -3.45 -3.31
C THR A 53 -5.65 -3.16 -3.56
N ASP A 54 -6.35 -2.66 -2.56
CA ASP A 54 -7.75 -2.26 -2.67
C ASP A 54 -7.94 -0.80 -2.24
N LEU A 55 -8.72 -0.05 -3.01
CA LEU A 55 -8.97 1.37 -2.75
C LEU A 55 -10.46 1.56 -2.45
N GLU A 56 -10.75 1.83 -1.17
CA GLU A 56 -12.10 2.07 -0.68
C GLU A 56 -12.35 3.56 -0.44
N GLU A 57 -13.60 4.01 -0.63
CA GLU A 57 -14.08 5.34 -0.27
C GLU A 57 -14.84 5.28 1.07
N LEU A 58 -14.49 6.17 2.00
CA LEU A 58 -15.03 6.22 3.38
C LEU A 58 -16.19 7.22 3.54
#